data_AF-A0A537RFU1-F1
#
_entry.id   AF-A0A537RFU1-F1
#
_cell.length_a   1.000
_cell.length_b   1.000
_cell.length_c   1.000
_cell.angle_alpha   90.00
_cell.angle_beta   90.00
_cell.angle_gamma   90.00
#
_symmetry.space_group_name_H-M   'P 1'
#
loop_
_entity.id
_entity.type
_entity.pdbx_description
1 polymer ?
#
loop_
_entity_poly.entity_id
_entity_poly.type
_entity_poly.pdbx_seq_one_letter_code
_entity_poly.pdbx_strand_id
1 'polypeptide(L)'
;MTLARVFVAVAYLILGVSFVASTGLLIQEFQGTDWRSMIIAHSHIFLFFPVFGILALAAFYLPSVVFMDLYWRHLPYGKLRFLAGLVALAAISYGVAWWLDAKPRAVWEVSPRALAADRGDPAGCGAGAGSAPCRRAPILATLASLRKAGQTRVGLSKFARSCEIDPMLETPEEMEKERHCFPADARLKAAACCEVQKRFGDEVARLQADPAQRSLVAVYEAIFLPLRIFFVLIVIAIGLLLAAWRDRIDLLYREIIPAVERGVIIGAFAMLFWPAMDYGYQATADVLFGRTQSGPHLRLSLVIAPWALLLLFYFLRRLGRQGEMIGQIAGVVTAGVAVLRYEDLNDWAVRLVGVGSQEWMIAGLLLVALAGFVALVWPWRSHLAAQPMSSTGS
;
A
#
# COMPACT_ATOMS: atom_id res chain seq x y z
N MET A 1 2.83 0.71 -33.03
CA MET A 1 2.43 1.26 -31.72
C MET A 1 0.92 1.40 -31.51
N THR A 2 0.08 1.69 -32.52
CA THR A 2 -1.37 1.92 -32.31
C THR A 2 -2.10 0.76 -31.61
N LEU A 3 -1.92 -0.48 -32.08
CA LEU A 3 -2.53 -1.66 -31.44
C LEU A 3 -2.03 -1.88 -30.00
N ALA A 4 -0.73 -1.64 -29.75
CA ALA A 4 -0.14 -1.72 -28.42
C ALA A 4 -0.74 -0.68 -27.47
N ARG A 5 -0.96 0.56 -27.94
CA ARG A 5 -1.65 1.62 -27.18
C ARG A 5 -3.06 1.21 -26.76
N VAL A 6 -3.85 0.71 -27.71
CA VAL A 6 -5.24 0.29 -27.43
C VAL A 6 -5.26 -0.86 -26.42
N PHE A 7 -4.42 -1.88 -26.61
CA PHE A 7 -4.38 -3.03 -25.70
C PHE A 7 -4.01 -2.61 -24.26
N VAL A 8 -2.93 -1.84 -24.11
CA VAL A 8 -2.48 -1.38 -22.79
C VAL A 8 -3.52 -0.46 -22.16
N ALA A 9 -4.16 0.43 -22.94
CA ALA A 9 -5.21 1.31 -22.45
C ALA A 9 -6.41 0.54 -21.90
N VAL A 10 -6.86 -0.51 -22.60
CA VAL A 10 -7.96 -1.37 -22.13
C VAL A 10 -7.58 -2.10 -20.85
N ALA A 11 -6.39 -2.70 -20.79
CA ALA A 11 -5.91 -3.38 -19.58
C ALA A 11 -5.80 -2.42 -18.39
N TYR A 12 -5.27 -1.22 -18.62
CA TYR A 12 -5.09 -0.21 -17.57
C TYR A 12 -6.42 0.41 -17.15
N LEU A 13 -7.39 0.51 -18.05
CA LEU A 13 -8.75 0.93 -17.72
C LEU A 13 -9.43 -0.09 -16.80
N ILE A 14 -9.32 -1.39 -17.08
CA ILE A 14 -9.85 -2.45 -16.21
C ILE A 14 -9.22 -2.37 -14.81
N LEU A 15 -7.90 -2.20 -14.74
CA LEU A 15 -7.20 -2.01 -13.47
C LEU A 15 -7.65 -0.75 -12.74
N GLY A 16 -7.69 0.40 -13.43
CA GLY A 16 -8.12 1.67 -12.84
C GLY A 16 -9.56 1.64 -12.32
N VAL A 17 -10.47 1.02 -13.08
CA VAL A 17 -11.86 0.82 -12.64
C VAL A 17 -11.90 -0.05 -11.39
N SER A 18 -11.10 -1.12 -11.30
CA SER A 18 -11.04 -1.95 -10.09
C SER A 18 -10.57 -1.19 -8.85
N PHE A 19 -9.68 -0.20 -9.01
CA PHE A 19 -9.17 0.61 -7.92
C PHE A 19 -10.24 1.58 -7.38
N VAL A 20 -10.96 2.25 -8.28
CA VAL A 20 -12.02 3.19 -7.90
C VAL A 20 -13.27 2.46 -7.41
N ALA A 21 -13.66 1.36 -8.05
CA ALA A 21 -14.85 0.59 -7.72
C ALA A 21 -14.80 0.07 -6.28
N SER A 22 -13.66 -0.43 -5.82
CA SER A 22 -13.51 -0.91 -4.45
C SER A 22 -13.74 0.18 -3.40
N THR A 23 -13.12 1.35 -3.58
CA THR A 23 -13.31 2.47 -2.66
C THR A 23 -14.72 3.04 -2.76
N GLY A 24 -15.28 3.11 -3.98
CA GLY A 24 -16.66 3.55 -4.20
C GLY A 24 -17.68 2.65 -3.51
N LEU A 25 -17.53 1.33 -3.62
CA LEU A 25 -18.39 0.35 -2.93
C LEU A 25 -18.29 0.48 -1.42
N LEU A 26 -17.08 0.68 -0.87
CA LEU A 26 -16.90 0.90 0.56
C LEU A 26 -17.61 2.18 1.03
N ILE A 27 -17.45 3.28 0.30
CA ILE A 27 -18.14 4.53 0.64
C ILE A 27 -19.66 4.33 0.57
N GLN A 28 -20.16 3.68 -0.48
CA GLN A 28 -21.59 3.44 -0.65
C GLN A 28 -22.17 2.57 0.47
N GLU A 29 -21.50 1.46 0.81
CA GLU A 29 -21.97 0.53 1.82
C GLU A 29 -21.90 1.13 3.24
N PHE A 30 -20.81 1.82 3.57
CA PHE A 30 -20.57 2.34 4.92
C PHE A 30 -21.01 3.80 5.10
N GLN A 31 -21.81 4.37 4.19
CA GLN A 31 -22.28 5.77 4.27
C GLN A 31 -23.00 6.10 5.59
N GLY A 32 -23.71 5.12 6.17
CA GLY A 32 -24.41 5.24 7.46
C GLY A 32 -23.54 4.96 8.70
N THR A 33 -22.26 4.60 8.51
CA THR A 33 -21.27 4.27 9.54
C THR A 33 -20.01 5.09 9.29
N ASP A 34 -18.97 4.96 10.12
CA ASP A 34 -17.71 5.71 9.97
C ASP A 34 -16.82 5.17 8.81
N TRP A 35 -17.26 5.37 7.57
CA TRP A 35 -16.53 4.98 6.35
C TRP A 35 -15.16 5.65 6.24
N ARG A 36 -15.00 6.87 6.79
CA ARG A 36 -13.73 7.60 6.77
C ARG A 36 -12.67 6.85 7.56
N SER A 37 -13.02 6.41 8.77
CA SER A 37 -12.13 5.59 9.59
C SER A 37 -11.74 4.29 8.90
N MET A 38 -12.67 3.66 8.17
CA MET A 38 -12.37 2.43 7.40
C MET A 38 -11.35 2.68 6.29
N ILE A 39 -11.56 3.71 5.46
CA ILE A 39 -10.61 4.09 4.40
C ILE A 39 -9.23 4.36 4.97
N ILE A 40 -9.17 5.12 6.07
CA ILE A 40 -7.89 5.59 6.63
C ILE A 40 -7.16 4.46 7.36
N ALA A 41 -7.89 3.61 8.08
CA ALA A 41 -7.32 2.41 8.71
C ALA A 41 -6.75 1.44 7.66
N HIS A 42 -7.37 1.35 6.49
CA HIS A 42 -6.98 0.46 5.39
C HIS A 42 -6.52 1.26 4.16
N SER A 43 -5.73 2.31 4.40
CA SER A 43 -5.31 3.28 3.37
C SER A 43 -4.53 2.65 2.22
N HIS A 44 -3.74 1.61 2.49
CA HIS A 44 -2.99 0.85 1.49
C HIS A 44 -3.88 0.22 0.41
N ILE A 45 -5.17 -0.01 0.71
CA ILE A 45 -6.18 -0.51 -0.24
C ILE A 45 -7.03 0.65 -0.76
N PHE A 46 -7.73 1.35 0.14
CA PHE A 46 -8.82 2.23 -0.26
C PHE A 46 -8.39 3.67 -0.58
N LEU A 47 -7.15 4.05 -0.25
CA LEU A 47 -6.60 5.37 -0.56
C LEU A 47 -5.48 5.28 -1.59
N PHE A 48 -4.54 4.35 -1.42
CA PHE A 48 -3.39 4.20 -2.31
C PHE A 48 -3.82 3.93 -3.76
N PHE A 49 -4.56 2.84 -4.01
CA PHE A 49 -4.90 2.41 -5.35
C PHE A 49 -5.70 3.45 -6.16
N PRO A 50 -6.79 4.05 -5.65
CA PRO A 50 -7.53 5.05 -6.40
C PRO A 50 -6.79 6.39 -6.58
N VAL A 51 -5.75 6.67 -5.79
CA VAL A 51 -4.99 7.92 -5.88
C VAL A 51 -3.65 7.69 -6.57
N PHE A 52 -2.71 7.06 -5.85
CA PHE A 52 -1.35 6.81 -6.33
C PHE A 52 -1.27 5.61 -7.28
N GLY A 53 -2.16 4.63 -7.17
CA GLY A 53 -2.25 3.51 -8.12
C GLY A 53 -2.69 3.97 -9.52
N ILE A 54 -3.67 4.89 -9.61
CA ILE A 54 -4.06 5.50 -10.90
C ILE A 54 -2.94 6.39 -11.44
N LEU A 55 -2.29 7.18 -10.58
CA LEU A 55 -1.12 7.97 -11.00
C LEU A 55 -0.01 7.07 -11.55
N ALA A 56 0.27 5.95 -10.88
CA ALA A 56 1.24 4.97 -11.32
C ALA A 56 0.81 4.27 -12.63
N LEU A 57 -0.48 3.94 -12.82
CA LEU A 57 -1.00 3.45 -14.11
C LEU A 57 -0.76 4.47 -15.22
N ALA A 58 -1.07 5.74 -15.00
CA ALA A 58 -0.82 6.79 -16.00
C ALA A 58 0.68 6.94 -16.31
N ALA A 59 1.52 6.91 -15.27
CA ALA A 59 2.97 6.99 -15.37
C ALA A 59 3.60 5.81 -16.13
N PHE A 60 3.16 4.58 -15.87
CA PHE A 60 3.67 3.37 -16.50
C PHE A 60 2.99 3.01 -17.82
N TYR A 61 2.01 3.79 -18.28
CA TYR A 61 1.31 3.55 -19.54
C TYR A 61 2.27 3.53 -20.73
N LEU A 62 3.06 4.59 -20.90
CA LEU A 62 3.98 4.72 -22.03
C LEU A 62 5.10 3.66 -22.02
N PRO A 63 5.78 3.38 -20.89
CA PRO A 63 6.70 2.24 -20.79
C PRO A 63 6.05 0.92 -21.24
N SER A 64 4.82 0.64 -20.80
CA SER A 64 4.11 -0.59 -21.16
C SER A 64 3.78 -0.69 -22.64
N VAL A 65 3.37 0.43 -23.26
CA VAL A 65 3.14 0.50 -24.71
C VAL A 65 4.43 0.22 -25.48
N VAL A 66 5.56 0.76 -25.03
CA VAL A 66 6.87 0.53 -25.66
C VAL A 66 7.24 -0.95 -25.58
N PHE A 67 7.10 -1.60 -24.42
CA PHE A 67 7.38 -3.03 -24.29
C PHE A 67 6.46 -3.89 -25.14
N MET A 68 5.17 -3.60 -25.14
CA MET A 68 4.22 -4.34 -25.95
C MET A 68 4.57 -4.26 -27.45
N ASP A 69 4.89 -3.05 -27.95
CA ASP A 69 5.30 -2.87 -29.34
C ASP A 69 6.65 -3.54 -29.65
N LEU A 70 7.62 -3.47 -28.72
CA LEU A 70 8.91 -4.15 -28.83
C LEU A 70 8.73 -5.67 -28.97
N TYR A 71 7.96 -6.30 -28.08
CA TYR A 71 7.70 -7.74 -28.11
C TYR A 71 6.89 -8.15 -29.34
N TRP A 72 5.91 -7.37 -29.77
CA TRP A 72 5.08 -7.75 -30.90
C TRP A 72 5.75 -7.64 -32.26
N ARG A 73 6.71 -6.73 -32.43
CA ARG A 73 7.27 -6.37 -33.75
C ARG A 73 8.76 -6.65 -33.91
N HIS A 74 9.53 -6.59 -32.83
CA HIS A 74 11.00 -6.54 -32.94
C HIS A 74 11.70 -7.76 -32.34
N LEU A 75 11.02 -8.56 -31.51
CA LEU A 75 11.60 -9.74 -30.86
C LEU A 75 11.15 -11.05 -31.52
N PRO A 76 12.07 -12.02 -31.73
CA PRO A 76 11.72 -13.33 -32.23
C PRO A 76 10.80 -14.05 -31.23
N TYR A 77 9.71 -14.63 -31.73
CA TYR A 77 8.64 -15.23 -30.92
C TYR A 77 8.06 -14.28 -29.85
N GLY A 78 8.19 -12.97 -30.01
CA GLY A 78 7.89 -12.03 -28.94
C GLY A 78 6.41 -11.98 -28.56
N LYS A 79 5.48 -12.22 -29.49
CA LYS A 79 4.04 -12.39 -29.17
C LYS A 79 3.79 -13.56 -28.20
N LEU A 80 4.42 -14.70 -28.44
CA LEU A 80 4.29 -15.89 -27.59
C LEU A 80 4.93 -15.65 -26.22
N ARG A 81 6.12 -15.04 -26.18
CA ARG A 81 6.81 -14.69 -24.92
C ARG A 81 6.00 -13.67 -24.09
N PHE A 82 5.40 -12.69 -24.75
CA PHE A 82 4.52 -11.71 -24.10
C PHE A 82 3.28 -12.39 -23.51
N LEU A 83 2.60 -13.23 -24.30
CA LEU A 83 1.41 -13.94 -23.83
C LEU A 83 1.74 -14.89 -22.67
N ALA A 84 2.82 -15.66 -22.78
CA ALA A 84 3.28 -16.55 -21.72
C ALA A 84 3.61 -15.78 -20.44
N GLY A 85 4.31 -14.64 -20.56
CA GLY A 85 4.59 -13.76 -19.42
C GLY A 85 3.32 -13.19 -18.79
N LEU A 86 2.36 -12.74 -19.60
CA LEU A 86 1.09 -12.21 -19.12
C LEU A 86 0.28 -13.26 -18.34
N VAL A 87 0.18 -14.48 -18.89
CA VAL A 87 -0.51 -15.60 -18.24
C VAL A 87 0.21 -16.01 -16.95
N ALA A 88 1.54 -16.05 -16.96
CA ALA A 88 2.32 -16.34 -15.76
C ALA A 88 2.08 -15.31 -14.66
N LEU A 89 2.09 -14.01 -14.98
CA LEU A 89 1.80 -12.95 -14.02
C LEU A 89 0.36 -13.02 -13.49
N ALA A 90 -0.62 -13.35 -14.35
CA ALA A 90 -2.01 -13.52 -13.92
C ALA A 90 -2.17 -14.73 -12.97
N ALA A 91 -1.52 -15.85 -13.27
CA ALA A 91 -1.52 -17.04 -12.43
C ALA A 91 -0.84 -16.79 -11.08
N ILE A 92 0.32 -16.13 -11.07
CA ILE A 92 1.02 -15.73 -9.84
C ILE A 92 0.14 -14.79 -9.02
N SER A 93 -0.48 -13.79 -9.66
CA SER A 93 -1.38 -12.87 -8.99
C SER A 93 -2.53 -13.61 -8.28
N TYR A 94 -3.20 -14.53 -8.97
CA TYR A 94 -4.29 -15.30 -8.38
C TYR A 94 -3.80 -16.20 -7.23
N GLY A 95 -2.64 -16.86 -7.39
CA GLY A 95 -2.04 -17.68 -6.34
C GLY A 95 -1.66 -16.88 -5.08
N VAL A 96 -1.08 -15.68 -5.27
CA VAL A 96 -0.76 -14.77 -4.17
C VAL A 96 -2.03 -14.24 -3.51
N ALA A 97 -3.07 -13.90 -4.28
CA ALA A 97 -4.35 -13.46 -3.75
C ALA A 97 -4.97 -14.53 -2.84
N TRP A 98 -4.95 -15.79 -3.28
CA TRP A 98 -5.45 -16.92 -2.49
C TRP A 98 -4.63 -17.15 -1.21
N TRP A 99 -3.31 -17.00 -1.28
CA TRP A 99 -2.43 -17.13 -0.11
C TRP A 99 -2.62 -15.99 0.91
N LEU A 100 -2.90 -14.78 0.43
CA LEU A 100 -3.15 -13.60 1.27
C LEU A 100 -4.56 -13.58 1.87
N ASP A 101 -5.50 -14.40 1.38
CA ASP A 101 -6.86 -14.55 1.92
C ASP A 101 -6.89 -15.37 3.22
N ALA A 102 -5.95 -15.11 4.14
CA ALA A 102 -5.80 -15.77 5.42
C ALA A 102 -6.23 -14.86 6.59
N LYS A 103 -6.44 -15.45 7.77
CA LYS A 103 -6.70 -14.68 9.02
C LYS A 103 -5.45 -13.85 9.40
N PRO A 104 -5.60 -12.72 10.13
CA PRO A 104 -6.84 -12.13 10.65
C PRO A 104 -7.68 -11.41 9.59
N ARG A 105 -9.01 -11.51 9.70
CA ARG A 105 -9.97 -10.83 8.81
C ARG A 105 -10.02 -9.34 9.14
N ALA A 106 -10.11 -8.50 8.11
CA ALA A 106 -10.17 -7.07 8.31
C ALA A 106 -11.59 -6.61 8.70
N VAL A 107 -11.70 -5.53 9.47
CA VAL A 107 -13.00 -5.07 10.00
C VAL A 107 -13.96 -4.64 8.88
N TRP A 108 -13.44 -4.09 7.78
CA TRP A 108 -14.26 -3.68 6.64
C TRP A 108 -14.90 -4.86 5.89
N GLU A 109 -14.46 -6.10 6.16
CA GLU A 109 -15.10 -7.30 5.60
C GLU A 109 -16.44 -7.66 6.26
N VAL A 110 -16.75 -7.00 7.37
CA VAL A 110 -18.01 -7.16 8.12
C VAL A 110 -18.97 -6.04 7.75
N SER A 111 -20.23 -6.40 7.51
CA SER A 111 -21.27 -5.45 7.09
C SER A 111 -21.50 -4.33 8.12
N PRO A 112 -21.86 -3.12 7.68
CA PRO A 112 -22.12 -1.99 8.58
C PRO A 112 -23.24 -2.28 9.60
N ARG A 113 -24.23 -3.09 9.22
CA ARG A 113 -25.32 -3.52 10.11
C ARG A 113 -24.82 -4.41 11.24
N ALA A 114 -23.97 -5.39 10.93
CA ALA A 114 -23.34 -6.26 11.93
C ALA A 114 -22.48 -5.46 12.91
N LEU A 115 -21.66 -4.54 12.37
CA LEU A 115 -20.81 -3.66 13.17
C LEU A 115 -21.62 -2.73 14.09
N ALA A 116 -22.74 -2.20 13.61
CA ALA A 116 -23.62 -1.35 14.41
C ALA A 116 -24.40 -2.14 15.49
N ALA A 117 -24.67 -3.43 15.23
CA ALA A 117 -25.31 -4.32 16.19
C ALA A 117 -24.36 -4.83 17.28
N ASP A 118 -23.05 -4.72 17.07
CA ASP A 118 -22.04 -5.17 18.03
C ASP A 118 -22.06 -4.32 19.31
N ARG A 119 -22.27 -4.97 20.45
CA ARG A 119 -22.34 -4.35 21.78
C ARG A 119 -21.16 -4.70 22.69
N GLY A 120 -20.14 -5.39 22.18
CA GLY A 120 -19.03 -5.88 23.02
C GLY A 120 -19.41 -7.14 23.83
N ASP A 121 -18.46 -7.61 24.63
CA ASP A 121 -18.61 -8.72 25.57
C ASP A 121 -18.11 -8.28 26.98
N PRO A 122 -18.97 -8.25 28.01
CA PRO A 122 -20.43 -8.42 27.94
C PRO A 122 -21.11 -7.25 27.21
N ALA A 123 -22.34 -7.46 26.73
CA ALA A 123 -23.07 -6.44 25.99
C ALA A 123 -23.20 -5.12 26.80
N GLY A 124 -22.78 -4.00 26.22
CA GLY A 124 -22.81 -2.68 26.84
C GLY A 124 -21.58 -2.34 27.69
N CYS A 125 -20.54 -3.16 27.69
CA CYS A 125 -19.28 -2.83 28.35
C CYS A 125 -18.57 -1.64 27.65
N GLY A 126 -17.78 -0.85 28.39
CA GLY A 126 -16.96 0.24 27.84
C GLY A 126 -17.68 1.58 27.61
N ALA A 127 -18.98 1.67 27.89
CA ALA A 127 -19.73 2.91 27.82
C ALA A 127 -19.93 3.52 29.23
N GLY A 128 -18.95 4.30 29.69
CA GLY A 128 -19.09 5.20 30.84
C GLY A 128 -18.46 4.73 32.16
N ALA A 129 -18.22 5.70 33.03
CA ALA A 129 -17.68 5.52 34.38
C ALA A 129 -18.66 4.68 35.22
N GLY A 130 -18.31 3.43 35.50
CA GLY A 130 -19.16 2.46 36.22
C GLY A 130 -19.56 1.21 35.43
N SER A 131 -19.18 1.12 34.14
CA SER A 131 -19.39 -0.10 33.35
C SER A 131 -18.39 -1.23 33.72
N ALA A 132 -18.85 -2.48 33.68
CA ALA A 132 -18.01 -3.65 33.94
C ALA A 132 -16.84 -3.73 32.94
N PRO A 133 -15.67 -4.26 33.34
CA PRO A 133 -14.53 -4.39 32.44
C PRO A 133 -14.89 -5.24 31.22
N CYS A 134 -14.60 -4.72 30.02
CA CYS A 134 -14.83 -5.44 28.78
C CYS A 134 -13.89 -6.63 28.66
N ARG A 135 -14.45 -7.80 28.37
CA ARG A 135 -13.71 -8.92 27.75
C ARG A 135 -13.45 -8.67 26.28
N ARG A 136 -14.28 -7.84 25.64
CA ARG A 136 -14.08 -7.30 24.29
C ARG A 136 -14.94 -6.05 24.13
N ALA A 137 -14.35 -4.92 23.80
CA ALA A 137 -15.07 -3.69 23.49
C ALA A 137 -15.80 -3.80 22.12
N PRO A 138 -16.85 -2.99 21.90
CA PRO A 138 -17.52 -2.92 20.60
C PRO A 138 -16.55 -2.50 19.48
N ILE A 139 -16.60 -3.17 18.33
CA ILE A 139 -15.65 -3.01 17.21
C ILE A 139 -15.55 -1.55 16.74
N LEU A 140 -16.68 -0.88 16.53
CA LEU A 140 -16.69 0.52 16.07
C LEU A 140 -16.13 1.47 17.15
N ALA A 141 -16.41 1.21 18.43
CA ALA A 141 -15.89 2.02 19.53
C ALA A 141 -14.37 1.85 19.65
N THR A 142 -13.86 0.61 19.52
CA THR A 142 -12.43 0.32 19.48
C THR A 142 -11.73 1.05 18.33
N LEU A 143 -12.29 1.02 17.11
CA LEU A 143 -11.73 1.73 15.96
C LEU A 143 -11.73 3.24 16.17
N ALA A 144 -12.81 3.81 16.71
CA ALA A 144 -12.89 5.23 17.01
C ALA A 144 -11.86 5.66 18.08
N SER A 145 -11.69 4.87 19.13
CA SER A 145 -10.67 5.09 20.17
C SER A 145 -9.26 5.01 19.60
N LEU A 146 -8.98 4.00 18.76
CA LEU A 146 -7.70 3.83 18.10
C LEU A 146 -7.37 4.99 17.16
N ARG A 147 -8.34 5.44 16.36
CA ARG A 147 -8.20 6.63 15.51
C ARG A 147 -7.92 7.88 16.32
N LYS A 148 -8.69 8.12 17.39
CA LYS A 148 -8.48 9.26 18.28
C LYS A 148 -7.09 9.24 18.91
N ALA A 149 -6.61 8.06 19.32
CA ALA A 149 -5.25 7.90 19.82
C ALA A 149 -4.21 8.16 18.72
N GLY A 150 -4.36 7.58 17.52
CA GLY A 150 -3.43 7.79 16.41
C GLY A 150 -3.34 9.25 15.94
N GLN A 151 -4.42 10.02 16.08
CA GLN A 151 -4.44 11.44 15.75
C GLN A 151 -3.73 12.32 16.79
N THR A 152 -3.73 11.91 18.06
CA THR A 152 -3.20 12.71 19.17
C THR A 152 -1.76 12.35 19.55
N ARG A 153 -1.30 11.13 19.26
CA ARG A 153 0.05 10.66 19.62
C ARG A 153 0.75 9.89 18.51
N VAL A 154 2.07 10.01 18.51
CA VAL A 154 3.02 9.11 17.83
C VAL A 154 3.30 7.94 18.79
N GLY A 155 3.56 6.73 18.31
CA GLY A 155 3.87 5.59 19.18
C GLY A 155 2.73 4.58 19.35
N LEU A 156 1.89 4.35 18.34
CA LEU A 156 0.87 3.30 18.43
C LEU A 156 1.51 1.90 18.41
N SER A 157 2.69 1.77 17.80
CA SER A 157 3.51 0.54 17.78
C SER A 157 3.74 -0.05 19.19
N LYS A 158 3.84 0.79 20.21
CA LYS A 158 4.08 0.42 21.62
C LYS A 158 2.90 -0.30 22.28
N PHE A 159 1.71 -0.24 21.68
CA PHE A 159 0.53 -0.96 22.17
C PHE A 159 0.32 -2.30 21.50
N ALA A 160 0.99 -2.56 20.37
CA ALA A 160 1.02 -3.89 19.78
C ALA A 160 1.74 -4.84 20.74
N ARG A 161 1.14 -6.00 20.99
CA ARG A 161 1.67 -7.04 21.90
C ARG A 161 2.13 -8.23 21.08
N SER A 162 3.22 -8.88 21.50
CA SER A 162 3.62 -10.18 20.96
C SER A 162 2.77 -11.25 21.61
N CYS A 163 1.81 -11.81 20.87
CA CYS A 163 0.90 -12.81 21.42
C CYS A 163 1.42 -14.25 21.27
N GLU A 164 2.57 -14.40 20.63
CA GLU A 164 3.38 -15.61 20.62
C GLU A 164 4.57 -15.37 21.55
N ILE A 165 4.57 -16.06 22.70
CA ILE A 165 5.66 -16.06 23.67
C ILE A 165 6.39 -17.37 23.50
N ASP A 166 7.71 -17.32 23.29
CA ASP A 166 8.54 -18.51 23.29
C ASP A 166 8.59 -19.06 24.73
N PRO A 167 8.04 -20.27 25.00
CA PRO A 167 8.02 -20.83 26.35
C PRO A 167 9.41 -21.16 26.88
N MET A 168 10.43 -21.19 26.01
CA MET A 168 11.82 -21.45 26.37
C MET A 168 12.60 -20.17 26.73
N LEU A 169 12.00 -18.99 26.53
CA LEU A 169 12.62 -17.70 26.85
C LEU A 169 11.92 -17.03 28.02
N GLU A 170 12.67 -16.21 28.76
CA GLU A 170 12.10 -15.36 29.79
C GLU A 170 11.07 -14.42 29.18
N THR A 171 9.98 -14.19 29.91
CA THR A 171 8.95 -13.24 29.47
C THR A 171 9.58 -11.84 29.43
N PRO A 172 9.58 -11.15 28.28
CA PRO A 172 10.18 -9.81 28.21
C PRO A 172 9.52 -8.85 29.18
N GLU A 173 10.28 -7.98 29.86
CA GLU A 173 9.74 -6.98 30.81
C GLU A 173 8.62 -6.11 30.21
N GLU A 174 8.63 -5.93 28.88
CA GLU A 174 7.60 -5.18 28.17
C GLU A 174 6.20 -5.82 28.22
N MET A 175 6.16 -7.15 28.42
CA MET A 175 4.94 -7.95 28.54
C MET A 175 4.32 -7.86 29.93
N GLU A 176 5.15 -7.58 30.95
CA GLU A 176 4.70 -7.42 32.35
C GLU A 176 4.08 -6.06 32.62
N LYS A 177 4.53 -5.02 31.89
CA LYS A 177 4.04 -3.64 32.03
C LYS A 177 2.59 -3.51 31.55
N GLU A 178 1.74 -3.00 32.43
CA GLU A 178 0.35 -2.65 32.09
C GLU A 178 0.34 -1.49 31.08
N ARG A 179 -0.29 -1.73 29.93
CA ARG A 179 -0.54 -0.69 28.91
C ARG A 179 -2.00 -0.76 28.49
N HIS A 180 -2.49 0.31 27.89
CA HIS A 180 -3.85 0.34 27.36
C HIS A 180 -4.00 -0.68 26.23
N CYS A 181 -5.05 -1.48 26.29
CA CYS A 181 -5.45 -2.48 25.31
C CYS A 181 -6.74 -1.99 24.65
N PHE A 182 -6.66 -1.53 23.39
CA PHE A 182 -7.80 -0.93 22.69
C PHE A 182 -8.99 -1.89 22.55
N PRO A 183 -8.80 -3.18 22.23
CA PRO A 183 -9.91 -4.12 22.14
C PRO A 183 -10.57 -4.46 23.48
N ALA A 184 -9.98 -4.06 24.62
CA ALA A 184 -10.58 -4.21 25.95
C ALA A 184 -11.04 -2.87 26.56
N ASP A 185 -10.70 -1.74 25.92
CA ASP A 185 -10.82 -0.37 26.47
C ASP A 185 -10.30 -0.23 27.92
N ALA A 186 -9.24 -0.97 28.26
CA ALA A 186 -8.72 -1.08 29.62
C ALA A 186 -7.20 -1.18 29.63
N ARG A 187 -6.56 -0.90 30.78
CA ARG A 187 -5.14 -1.17 30.98
C ARG A 187 -4.97 -2.63 31.40
N LEU A 188 -4.20 -3.39 30.62
CA LEU A 188 -4.00 -4.82 30.82
C LEU A 188 -2.51 -5.17 30.67
N LYS A 189 -2.10 -6.24 31.36
CA LYS A 189 -0.85 -6.95 31.07
C LYS A 189 -0.94 -7.60 29.68
N ALA A 190 0.20 -7.89 29.07
CA ALA A 190 0.21 -8.32 27.67
C ALA A 190 -0.52 -9.64 27.42
N ALA A 191 -0.38 -10.64 28.30
CA ALA A 191 -1.08 -11.92 28.17
C ALA A 191 -2.62 -11.75 28.14
N ALA A 192 -3.15 -10.97 29.08
CA ALA A 192 -4.59 -10.66 29.14
C ALA A 192 -5.04 -9.86 27.91
N CYS A 193 -4.25 -8.89 27.44
CA CYS A 193 -4.57 -8.14 26.22
C CYS A 193 -4.59 -9.05 24.98
N CYS A 194 -3.63 -9.98 24.86
CA CYS A 194 -3.58 -10.93 23.75
C CYS A 194 -4.79 -11.85 23.71
N GLU A 195 -5.31 -12.28 24.85
CA GLU A 195 -6.55 -13.04 24.92
C GLU A 195 -7.73 -12.22 24.37
N VAL A 196 -7.83 -10.94 24.74
CA VAL A 196 -8.88 -10.03 24.25
C VAL A 196 -8.71 -9.73 22.76
N GLN A 197 -7.49 -9.51 22.29
CA GLN A 197 -7.17 -9.31 20.86
C GLN A 197 -7.54 -10.53 20.03
N LYS A 198 -7.26 -11.74 20.53
CA LYS A 198 -7.67 -12.99 19.88
C LYS A 198 -9.20 -13.11 19.82
N ARG A 199 -9.91 -12.86 20.92
CA ARG A 199 -11.38 -12.85 20.95
C ARG A 199 -11.97 -11.80 20.00
N PHE A 200 -11.33 -10.65 19.89
CA PHE A 200 -11.71 -9.60 18.95
C PHE A 200 -11.57 -10.08 17.50
N GLY A 201 -10.43 -10.67 17.15
CA GLY A 201 -10.18 -11.25 15.82
C GLY A 201 -11.12 -12.42 15.48
N ASP A 202 -11.39 -13.29 16.45
CA ASP A 202 -12.30 -14.42 16.28
C ASP A 202 -13.74 -13.95 16.05
N GLU A 203 -14.19 -12.89 16.73
CA GLU A 203 -15.51 -12.31 16.52
C GLU A 203 -15.64 -11.67 15.12
N VAL A 204 -14.63 -10.90 14.68
CA VAL A 204 -14.60 -10.35 13.31
C VAL A 204 -14.63 -11.48 12.28
N ALA A 205 -13.84 -12.53 12.48
CA ALA A 205 -13.84 -13.69 11.60
C ALA A 205 -15.17 -14.45 11.60
N ARG A 206 -15.84 -14.55 12.76
CA ARG A 206 -17.17 -15.18 12.89
C ARG A 206 -18.23 -14.40 12.11
N LEU A 207 -18.24 -13.07 12.23
CA LEU A 207 -19.16 -12.21 11.48
C LEU A 207 -18.86 -12.24 9.98
N GLN A 208 -17.59 -12.28 9.58
CA GLN A 208 -17.19 -12.39 8.18
C GLN A 208 -17.55 -13.75 7.55
N ALA A 209 -17.51 -14.82 8.34
CA ALA A 209 -17.85 -16.16 7.89
C ALA A 209 -19.34 -16.32 7.56
N ASP A 210 -20.23 -15.59 8.26
CA ASP A 210 -21.67 -15.57 7.97
C ASP A 210 -21.97 -14.76 6.70
N PRO A 211 -22.48 -15.39 5.62
CA PRO A 211 -22.81 -14.68 4.38
C PRO A 211 -23.81 -13.53 4.55
N ALA A 212 -24.68 -13.58 5.57
CA ALA A 212 -25.65 -12.52 5.84
C ALA A 212 -25.05 -11.30 6.55
N GLN A 213 -23.88 -11.46 7.18
CA GLN A 213 -23.19 -10.40 7.92
C GLN A 213 -21.92 -9.91 7.20
N ARG A 214 -21.54 -10.54 6.08
CA ARG A 214 -20.40 -10.15 5.24
C ARG A 214 -20.68 -8.86 4.47
N SER A 215 -19.67 -8.00 4.34
CA SER A 215 -19.79 -6.79 3.53
C SER A 215 -19.82 -7.09 2.03
N LEU A 216 -20.53 -6.27 1.26
CA LEU A 216 -20.53 -6.35 -0.19
C LEU A 216 -19.12 -6.10 -0.74
N VAL A 217 -18.37 -5.18 -0.14
CA VAL A 217 -16.97 -4.93 -0.52
C VAL A 217 -16.15 -6.21 -0.42
N ALA A 218 -16.28 -7.02 0.65
CA ALA A 218 -15.55 -8.27 0.79
C ALA A 218 -15.85 -9.28 -0.32
N VAL A 219 -17.11 -9.33 -0.78
CA VAL A 219 -17.50 -10.23 -1.87
C VAL A 219 -16.82 -9.83 -3.18
N TYR A 220 -16.81 -8.54 -3.51
CA TYR A 220 -16.16 -8.05 -4.74
C TYR A 220 -14.63 -8.02 -4.63
N GLU A 221 -14.09 -7.93 -3.42
CA GLU A 221 -12.66 -7.91 -3.19
C GLU A 221 -11.98 -9.21 -3.65
N ALA A 222 -12.67 -10.34 -3.62
CA ALA A 222 -12.18 -11.60 -4.22
C ALA A 222 -11.81 -11.45 -5.71
N ILE A 223 -12.45 -10.50 -6.42
CA ILE A 223 -12.17 -10.19 -7.82
C ILE A 223 -11.13 -9.07 -7.93
N PHE A 224 -11.18 -8.05 -7.07
CA PHE A 224 -10.28 -6.89 -7.17
C PHE A 224 -8.87 -7.13 -6.62
N LEU A 225 -8.72 -7.97 -5.60
CA LEU A 225 -7.44 -8.30 -5.00
C LEU A 225 -6.43 -8.85 -6.02
N PRO A 226 -6.75 -9.88 -6.85
CA PRO A 226 -5.83 -10.34 -7.87
C PRO A 226 -5.52 -9.25 -8.91
N LEU A 227 -6.48 -8.39 -9.28
CA LEU A 227 -6.19 -7.28 -10.20
C LEU A 227 -5.15 -6.30 -9.64
N ARG A 228 -5.19 -5.99 -8.35
CA ARG A 228 -4.20 -5.12 -7.69
C ARG A 228 -2.84 -5.77 -7.57
N ILE A 229 -2.79 -7.05 -7.19
CA ILE A 229 -1.53 -7.81 -7.16
C ILE A 229 -0.94 -7.89 -8.57
N PHE A 230 -1.77 -8.11 -9.58
CA PHE A 230 -1.35 -8.13 -10.98
C PHE A 230 -0.77 -6.78 -11.43
N PHE A 231 -1.40 -5.67 -11.06
CA PHE A 231 -0.85 -4.33 -11.29
C PHE A 231 0.55 -4.18 -10.68
N VAL A 232 0.71 -4.55 -9.41
CA VAL A 232 2.00 -4.53 -8.71
C VAL A 232 3.05 -5.36 -9.45
N LEU A 233 2.70 -6.59 -9.86
CA LEU A 233 3.59 -7.47 -10.60
C LEU A 233 3.96 -6.91 -11.98
N ILE A 234 3.03 -6.26 -12.67
CA ILE A 234 3.30 -5.55 -13.93
C ILE A 234 4.32 -4.44 -13.72
N VAL A 235 4.20 -3.63 -12.67
CA VAL A 235 5.17 -2.55 -12.39
C VAL A 235 6.57 -3.12 -12.15
N ILE A 236 6.66 -4.25 -11.44
CA ILE A 236 7.93 -4.98 -11.25
C ILE A 236 8.46 -5.50 -12.60
N ALA A 237 7.62 -6.16 -13.38
CA ALA A 237 8.01 -6.68 -14.69
C ALA A 237 8.49 -5.56 -15.63
N ILE A 238 7.81 -4.40 -15.67
CA ILE A 238 8.21 -3.25 -16.49
C ILE A 238 9.62 -2.78 -16.13
N GLY A 239 9.92 -2.62 -14.84
CA GLY A 239 11.25 -2.18 -14.46
C GLY A 239 12.35 -3.22 -14.75
N LEU A 240 12.05 -4.52 -14.63
CA LEU A 240 12.97 -5.60 -15.03
C LEU A 240 13.22 -5.56 -16.55
N LEU A 241 12.15 -5.37 -17.33
CA LEU A 241 12.24 -5.26 -18.78
C LEU A 241 12.98 -3.98 -19.20
N LEU A 242 12.84 -2.87 -18.47
CA LEU A 242 13.62 -1.64 -18.72
C LEU A 242 15.11 -1.87 -18.52
N ALA A 243 15.49 -2.59 -17.47
CA ALA A 243 16.88 -2.95 -17.24
C ALA A 243 17.40 -3.90 -18.32
N ALA A 244 16.62 -4.92 -18.70
CA ALA A 244 17.04 -5.96 -19.65
C ALA A 244 17.08 -5.49 -21.11
N TRP A 245 16.17 -4.60 -21.51
CA TRP A 245 16.02 -4.17 -22.91
C TRP A 245 16.44 -2.72 -23.16
N ARG A 246 17.21 -2.14 -22.23
CA ARG A 246 17.62 -0.73 -22.25
C ARG A 246 18.19 -0.31 -23.61
N ASP A 247 19.22 -1.00 -24.09
CA ASP A 247 19.93 -0.61 -25.32
C ASP A 247 19.03 -0.68 -26.56
N ARG A 248 18.13 -1.67 -26.59
CA ARG A 248 17.15 -1.84 -27.68
C ARG A 248 16.13 -0.71 -27.69
N ILE A 249 15.68 -0.27 -26.52
CA ILE A 249 14.75 0.86 -26.39
C ILE A 249 15.45 2.16 -26.80
N ASP A 250 16.70 2.34 -26.37
CA ASP A 250 17.51 3.51 -26.70
C ASP A 250 17.68 3.68 -28.23
N LEU A 251 17.83 2.56 -28.96
CA LEU A 251 17.95 2.54 -30.42
C LEU A 251 16.61 2.74 -31.15
N LEU A 252 15.54 2.04 -30.74
CA LEU A 252 14.28 1.98 -31.49
C LEU A 252 13.29 3.09 -31.13
N TYR A 253 13.36 3.66 -29.93
CA TYR A 253 12.37 4.62 -29.40
C TYR A 253 13.01 5.92 -28.90
N ARG A 254 14.12 6.35 -29.54
CA ARG A 254 14.95 7.49 -29.10
C ARG A 254 14.18 8.75 -28.71
N GLU A 255 13.17 9.09 -29.50
CA GLU A 255 12.35 10.30 -29.32
C GLU A 255 11.41 10.22 -28.10
N ILE A 256 11.05 9.01 -27.67
CA ILE A 256 10.03 8.75 -26.65
C ILE A 256 10.66 8.51 -25.26
N ILE A 257 11.97 8.21 -25.22
CA ILE A 257 12.73 7.92 -23.98
C ILE A 257 12.51 8.98 -22.90
N PRO A 258 12.62 10.30 -23.14
CA PRO A 258 12.46 11.28 -22.07
C PRO A 258 11.08 11.23 -21.40
N ALA A 259 10.05 10.87 -22.16
CA ALA A 259 8.71 10.68 -21.63
C ALA A 259 8.56 9.36 -20.85
N VAL A 260 9.20 8.28 -21.32
CA VAL A 260 9.27 6.98 -20.61
C VAL A 260 9.96 7.16 -19.27
N GLU A 261 11.11 7.84 -19.22
CA GLU A 261 11.89 8.06 -18.00
C GLU A 261 11.12 8.87 -16.97
N ARG A 262 10.48 9.95 -17.42
CA ARG A 262 9.63 10.77 -16.55
C ARG A 262 8.49 9.95 -15.96
N GLY A 263 7.84 9.14 -16.79
CA GLY A 263 6.82 8.20 -16.36
C GLY A 263 7.36 7.26 -15.29
N VAL A 264 8.50 6.62 -15.51
CA VAL A 264 9.09 5.69 -14.54
C VAL A 264 9.46 6.37 -13.23
N ILE A 265 10.03 7.58 -13.25
CA ILE A 265 10.38 8.33 -12.03
C ILE A 265 9.13 8.69 -11.23
N ILE A 266 8.11 9.26 -11.87
CA ILE A 266 6.86 9.66 -11.20
C ILE A 266 6.13 8.42 -10.68
N GLY A 267 6.07 7.36 -11.48
CA GLY A 267 5.44 6.09 -11.10
C GLY A 267 6.15 5.41 -9.94
N ALA A 268 7.49 5.34 -9.97
CA ALA A 268 8.27 4.76 -8.87
C ALA A 268 8.13 5.57 -7.58
N PHE A 269 8.13 6.91 -7.66
CA PHE A 269 7.86 7.77 -6.51
C PHE A 269 6.45 7.55 -5.95
N ALA A 270 5.43 7.47 -6.80
CA ALA A 270 4.06 7.17 -6.37
C ALA A 270 3.98 5.81 -5.65
N MET A 271 4.67 4.79 -6.15
CA MET A 271 4.69 3.45 -5.54
C MET A 271 5.34 3.42 -4.15
N LEU A 272 6.18 4.39 -3.77
CA LEU A 272 6.77 4.46 -2.42
C LEU A 272 5.74 4.76 -1.32
N PHE A 273 4.59 5.36 -1.68
CA PHE A 273 3.52 5.59 -0.71
C PHE A 273 2.82 4.29 -0.30
N TRP A 274 2.86 3.24 -1.14
CA TRP A 274 2.20 1.99 -0.82
C TRP A 274 2.81 1.28 0.39
N PRO A 275 4.14 1.04 0.46
CA PRO A 275 4.76 0.49 1.67
C PRO A 275 4.47 1.33 2.91
N ALA A 276 4.54 2.66 2.82
CA ALA A 276 4.24 3.52 3.97
C ALA A 276 2.78 3.33 4.46
N MET A 277 1.81 3.27 3.55
CA MET A 277 0.41 3.02 3.90
C MET A 277 0.19 1.60 4.43
N ASP A 278 0.88 0.60 3.87
CA ASP A 278 0.80 -0.80 4.32
C ASP A 278 1.36 -0.96 5.74
N TYR A 279 2.45 -0.27 6.07
CA TYR A 279 2.98 -0.22 7.45
C TYR A 279 2.00 0.47 8.41
N GLY A 280 1.38 1.57 7.98
CA GLY A 280 0.34 2.24 8.77
C GLY A 280 -0.83 1.33 9.10
N TYR A 281 -1.26 0.51 8.12
CA TYR A 281 -2.26 -0.53 8.33
C TYR A 281 -1.75 -1.64 9.26
N GLN A 282 -0.53 -2.14 9.06
CA GLN A 282 0.04 -3.21 9.89
C GLN A 282 0.07 -2.84 11.37
N ALA A 283 0.61 -1.67 11.70
CA ALA A 283 0.66 -1.25 13.10
C ALA A 283 -0.75 -1.07 13.69
N THR A 284 -1.75 -0.72 12.88
CA THR A 284 -3.16 -0.71 13.30
C THR A 284 -3.67 -2.14 13.56
N ALA A 285 -3.38 -3.08 12.66
CA ALA A 285 -3.76 -4.48 12.78
C ALA A 285 -3.10 -5.15 14.00
N ASP A 286 -1.81 -4.92 14.23
CA ASP A 286 -1.07 -5.48 15.37
C ASP A 286 -1.60 -4.99 16.72
N VAL A 287 -2.14 -3.76 16.76
CA VAL A 287 -2.79 -3.21 17.97
C VAL A 287 -4.17 -3.81 18.19
N LEU A 288 -4.88 -4.20 17.13
CA LEU A 288 -6.23 -4.78 17.22
C LEU A 288 -6.23 -6.30 17.43
N PHE A 289 -5.35 -7.01 16.74
CA PHE A 289 -5.34 -8.48 16.68
C PHE A 289 -4.13 -9.11 17.37
N GLY A 290 -3.15 -8.30 17.77
CA GLY A 290 -1.89 -8.78 18.31
C GLY A 290 -0.90 -9.20 17.21
N ARG A 291 0.38 -9.28 17.55
CA ARG A 291 1.41 -9.83 16.64
C ARG A 291 1.45 -11.35 16.80
N THR A 292 1.21 -12.05 15.70
CA THR A 292 1.17 -13.53 15.65
C THR A 292 2.50 -14.15 15.21
N GLN A 293 3.54 -13.37 14.93
CA GLN A 293 4.88 -13.85 14.65
C GLN A 293 5.91 -12.92 15.32
N SER A 294 6.94 -13.49 15.93
CA SER A 294 8.00 -12.79 16.65
C SER A 294 9.18 -12.34 15.76
N GLY A 295 9.00 -12.26 14.44
CA GLY A 295 10.04 -11.91 13.45
C GLY A 295 9.64 -10.82 12.44
N PRO A 296 10.57 -10.36 11.58
CA PRO A 296 10.27 -9.39 10.53
C PRO A 296 9.27 -9.99 9.53
N HIS A 297 8.08 -9.40 9.45
CA HIS A 297 7.06 -9.80 8.50
C HIS A 297 7.53 -9.50 7.06
N LEU A 298 7.93 -10.53 6.32
CA LEU A 298 8.24 -10.41 4.89
C LEU A 298 6.95 -10.13 4.11
N ARG A 299 6.65 -8.84 3.90
CA ARG A 299 5.51 -8.39 3.10
C ARG A 299 5.91 -8.10 1.66
N LEU A 300 4.93 -8.23 0.76
CA LEU A 300 5.11 -7.85 -0.65
C LEU A 300 5.52 -6.37 -0.79
N SER A 301 5.06 -5.50 0.12
CA SER A 301 5.46 -4.09 0.24
C SER A 301 6.95 -3.89 0.57
N LEU A 302 7.55 -4.81 1.33
CA LEU A 302 8.98 -4.79 1.64
C LEU A 302 9.84 -5.09 0.40
N VAL A 303 9.32 -5.85 -0.56
CA VAL A 303 10.00 -6.10 -1.84
C VAL A 303 9.88 -4.90 -2.77
N ILE A 304 8.73 -4.21 -2.75
CA ILE A 304 8.48 -3.06 -3.63
C ILE A 304 9.30 -1.83 -3.25
N ALA A 305 9.52 -1.56 -1.96
CA ALA A 305 10.28 -0.36 -1.56
C ALA A 305 11.72 -0.34 -2.13
N PRO A 306 12.56 -1.38 -1.94
CA PRO A 306 13.88 -1.45 -2.57
C PRO A 306 13.81 -1.40 -4.09
N TRP A 307 12.77 -2.01 -4.67
CA TRP A 307 12.57 -2.02 -6.12
C TRP A 307 12.27 -0.63 -6.70
N ALA A 308 11.33 0.09 -6.09
CA ALA A 308 10.99 1.46 -6.48
C ALA A 308 12.19 2.40 -6.29
N LEU A 309 12.93 2.23 -5.20
CA LEU A 309 14.18 2.97 -4.97
C LEU A 309 15.24 2.63 -6.03
N LEU A 310 15.42 1.37 -6.39
CA LEU A 310 16.33 0.94 -7.46
C LEU A 310 15.97 1.61 -8.79
N LEU A 311 14.68 1.64 -9.16
CA LEU A 311 14.22 2.33 -10.36
C LEU A 311 14.50 3.83 -10.30
N LEU A 312 14.21 4.48 -9.17
CA LEU A 312 14.54 5.89 -8.98
C LEU A 312 16.04 6.14 -9.14
N PHE A 313 16.91 5.38 -8.46
CA PHE A 313 18.36 5.57 -8.56
C PHE A 313 18.89 5.30 -9.96
N TYR A 314 18.40 4.25 -10.61
CA TYR A 314 18.80 3.88 -11.97
C TYR A 314 18.53 5.02 -12.97
N PHE A 315 17.35 5.64 -12.91
CA PHE A 315 16.98 6.72 -13.82
C PHE A 315 17.50 8.08 -13.39
N LEU A 316 17.62 8.37 -12.08
CA LEU A 316 18.24 9.60 -11.59
C LEU A 316 19.71 9.71 -12.00
N ARG A 317 20.44 8.59 -12.08
CA ARG A 317 21.83 8.56 -12.59
C ARG A 317 21.95 9.05 -14.03
N ARG A 318 20.89 8.91 -14.84
CA ARG A 318 20.88 9.37 -16.24
C ARG A 318 20.65 10.87 -16.39
N LEU A 319 20.12 11.55 -15.37
CA LEU A 319 19.89 13.01 -15.36
C LEU A 319 21.18 13.84 -15.14
N GLY A 320 22.35 13.20 -15.09
CA GLY A 320 23.65 13.85 -15.00
C GLY A 320 24.27 13.81 -13.60
N ARG A 321 25.48 14.41 -13.50
CA ARG A 321 26.37 14.33 -12.31
C ARG A 321 25.73 14.85 -11.02
N GLN A 322 24.78 15.80 -11.12
CA GLN A 322 24.04 16.33 -9.97
C GLN A 322 22.92 15.39 -9.49
N GLY A 323 22.23 14.70 -10.40
CA GLY A 323 21.19 13.72 -10.06
C GLY A 323 21.75 12.46 -9.42
N GLU A 324 22.93 12.03 -9.86
CA GLU A 324 23.67 10.90 -9.25
C GLU A 324 24.08 11.21 -7.81
N MET A 325 24.58 12.41 -7.53
CA MET A 325 25.02 12.81 -6.19
C MET A 325 23.85 12.96 -5.22
N ILE A 326 22.75 13.60 -5.64
CA ILE A 326 21.53 13.74 -4.83
C ILE A 326 20.91 12.36 -4.57
N GLY A 327 20.87 11.48 -5.58
CA GLY A 327 20.39 10.11 -5.44
C GLY A 327 21.23 9.31 -4.45
N GLN A 328 22.55 9.31 -4.56
CA GLN A 328 23.43 8.57 -3.65
C GLN A 328 23.32 9.07 -2.20
N ILE A 329 23.31 10.39 -1.99
CA ILE A 329 23.17 10.98 -0.65
C ILE A 329 21.78 10.66 -0.07
N ALA A 330 20.71 10.87 -0.84
CA ALA A 330 19.36 10.56 -0.40
C ALA A 330 19.18 9.06 -0.12
N GLY A 331 19.78 8.17 -0.92
CA GLY A 331 19.71 6.72 -0.73
C GLY A 331 20.43 6.24 0.51
N VAL A 332 21.66 6.73 0.77
CA VAL A 332 22.42 6.37 1.97
C VAL A 332 21.75 6.93 3.23
N VAL A 333 21.26 8.18 3.19
CA VAL A 333 20.54 8.79 4.31
C VAL A 333 19.22 8.05 4.57
N THR A 334 18.45 7.73 3.54
CA THR A 334 17.17 7.01 3.69
C THR A 334 17.38 5.58 4.19
N ALA A 335 18.39 4.87 3.67
CA ALA A 335 18.74 3.53 4.14
C ALA A 335 19.25 3.56 5.59
N GLY A 336 20.09 4.54 5.95
CA GLY A 336 20.59 4.73 7.31
C GLY A 336 19.47 5.05 8.31
N VAL A 337 18.55 5.95 7.94
CA VAL A 337 17.37 6.27 8.77
C VAL A 337 16.42 5.07 8.88
N ALA A 338 16.22 4.32 7.80
CA ALA A 338 15.37 3.12 7.80
C ALA A 338 15.88 2.01 8.73
N VAL A 339 17.19 1.81 8.80
CA VAL A 339 17.81 0.79 9.67
C VAL A 339 17.87 1.26 11.13
N LEU A 340 18.21 2.53 11.38
CA LEU A 340 18.43 3.03 12.75
C LEU A 340 17.13 3.42 13.49
N ARG A 341 16.04 3.71 12.77
CA ARG A 341 14.81 4.30 13.32
C ARG A 341 13.55 3.62 12.78
N TYR A 342 13.60 2.30 12.58
CA TYR A 342 12.48 1.54 12.00
C TYR A 342 11.15 1.72 12.75
N GLU A 343 11.17 1.69 14.09
CA GLU A 343 9.97 1.89 14.92
C GLU A 343 9.39 3.31 14.79
N ASP A 344 10.26 4.33 14.78
CA ASP A 344 9.83 5.72 14.65
C ASP A 344 9.22 5.99 13.26
N LEU A 345 9.78 5.40 12.19
CA LEU A 345 9.21 5.49 10.84
C LEU A 345 7.83 4.85 10.78
N ASN A 346 7.65 3.69 11.42
CA ASN A 346 6.35 3.03 11.49
C ASN A 346 5.33 3.90 12.24
N ASP A 347 5.73 4.51 13.35
CA ASP A 347 4.84 5.40 14.10
C ASP A 347 4.45 6.67 13.33
N TRP A 348 5.37 7.22 12.53
CA TRP A 348 5.04 8.31 11.61
C TRP A 348 4.14 7.85 10.45
N ALA A 349 4.36 6.65 9.92
CA ALA A 349 3.50 6.09 8.88
C ALA A 349 2.05 5.95 9.38
N VAL A 350 1.84 5.46 10.60
CA VAL A 350 0.51 5.38 11.23
C VAL A 350 -0.14 6.76 11.36
N ARG A 351 0.62 7.78 11.75
CA ARG A 351 0.11 9.14 11.94
C ARG A 351 -0.18 9.87 10.63
N LEU A 352 0.67 9.72 9.63
CA LEU A 352 0.57 10.48 8.38
C LEU A 352 -0.35 9.81 7.38
N VAL A 353 -0.23 8.48 7.23
CA VAL A 353 -0.85 7.73 6.15
C VAL A 353 -1.66 6.51 6.62
N GLY A 354 -1.72 6.23 7.93
CA GLY A 354 -2.55 5.16 8.53
C GLY A 354 -3.71 5.71 9.38
N VAL A 355 -4.18 4.92 10.36
CA VAL A 355 -5.38 5.23 11.18
C VAL A 355 -5.36 6.61 11.85
N GLY A 356 -4.17 7.15 12.13
CA GLY A 356 -3.97 8.46 12.75
C GLY A 356 -4.01 9.65 11.78
N SER A 357 -4.18 9.40 10.48
CA SER A 357 -4.18 10.45 9.45
C SER A 357 -5.32 11.46 9.68
N GLN A 358 -4.92 12.73 9.73
CA GLN A 358 -5.83 13.87 9.80
C GLN A 358 -6.33 14.23 8.40
N GLU A 359 -7.49 14.88 8.31
CA GLU A 359 -8.13 15.15 7.01
C GLU A 359 -7.26 16.02 6.07
N TRP A 360 -6.47 16.95 6.62
CA TRP A 360 -5.54 17.76 5.84
C TRP A 360 -4.36 16.97 5.28
N MET A 361 -3.94 15.87 5.93
CA MET A 361 -2.91 14.98 5.40
C MET A 361 -3.41 14.28 4.14
N ILE A 362 -4.68 13.85 4.14
CA ILE A 362 -5.34 13.25 2.98
C ILE A 362 -5.41 14.28 1.85
N ALA A 363 -5.82 15.52 2.15
CA ALA A 363 -5.79 16.60 1.17
C ALA A 363 -4.38 16.84 0.61
N GLY A 364 -3.35 16.81 1.46
CA GLY A 364 -1.95 16.88 1.05
C GLY A 364 -1.54 15.75 0.10
N LEU A 365 -1.91 14.50 0.40
CA LEU A 365 -1.65 13.35 -0.47
C LEU A 365 -2.34 13.48 -1.83
N LEU A 366 -3.59 13.95 -1.84
CA LEU A 366 -4.32 14.23 -3.08
C LEU A 366 -3.65 15.33 -3.91
N LEU A 367 -3.16 16.39 -3.25
CA LEU A 367 -2.39 17.46 -3.92
C LEU A 367 -1.08 16.94 -4.49
N VAL A 368 -0.36 16.08 -3.77
CA VAL A 368 0.87 15.43 -4.28
C VAL A 368 0.55 14.57 -5.50
N ALA A 369 -0.53 13.79 -5.46
CA ALA A 369 -0.95 12.98 -6.60
C ALA A 369 -1.35 13.84 -7.80
N LEU A 370 -2.08 14.94 -7.57
CA LEU A 370 -2.46 15.91 -8.60
C LEU A 370 -1.20 16.55 -9.23
N ALA A 371 -0.23 16.96 -8.42
CA ALA A 371 1.04 17.49 -8.89
C ALA A 371 1.79 16.45 -9.75
N GLY A 372 1.73 15.17 -9.37
CA GLY A 372 2.26 14.06 -10.18
C GLY A 372 1.58 13.95 -11.55
N PHE A 373 0.25 14.05 -11.62
CA PHE A 373 -0.48 14.06 -12.89
C PHE A 373 -0.13 15.26 -13.76
N VAL A 374 -0.04 16.45 -13.16
CA VAL A 374 0.39 17.66 -13.85
C VAL A 374 1.80 17.46 -14.40
N ALA A 375 2.75 16.95 -13.60
CA ALA A 375 4.12 16.69 -14.03
C ALA A 375 4.23 15.66 -15.17
N LEU A 376 3.34 14.66 -15.21
CA LEU A 376 3.28 13.69 -16.31
C LEU A 376 2.87 14.36 -17.63
N VAL A 377 1.83 15.19 -17.60
CA VAL A 377 1.24 15.80 -18.81
C VAL A 377 1.99 17.06 -19.24
N TRP A 378 2.65 17.76 -18.32
CA TRP A 378 3.31 19.02 -18.61
C TRP A 378 4.45 18.82 -19.61
N PRO A 379 4.47 19.54 -20.75
CA PRO A 379 5.60 19.50 -21.65
C PRO A 379 6.78 20.19 -20.97
N TRP A 380 7.68 19.41 -20.36
CA TRP A 380 9.02 19.91 -20.04
C TRP A 380 9.69 20.22 -21.36
N ARG A 381 9.57 21.48 -21.81
CA ARG A 381 10.47 22.05 -22.80
C ARG A 381 11.86 22.00 -22.17
N SER A 382 12.62 20.98 -22.52
CA SER A 382 14.03 20.91 -22.17
C SER A 382 14.73 22.08 -22.85
N HIS A 383 14.88 23.19 -22.13
CA HIS A 383 15.68 24.37 -22.49
C HIS A 383 17.19 24.06 -22.58
N LEU A 384 17.59 22.79 -22.69
CA LEU A 384 18.99 22.33 -22.81
C LEU A 384 19.41 22.04 -24.25
N ALA A 385 18.58 22.36 -25.24
CA ALA A 385 18.97 22.33 -26.65
C ALA A 385 19.17 23.75 -27.18
N ALA A 386 20.31 24.36 -26.86
CA ALA A 386 21.00 25.36 -27.70
C ALA A 386 22.26 25.88 -26.98
N GLN A 387 23.31 25.06 -26.90
CA GLN A 387 24.63 25.65 -27.12
C GLN A 387 24.98 25.36 -28.59
N PRO A 388 24.90 26.36 -29.49
CA PRO A 388 25.47 26.19 -30.81
C PRO A 388 26.96 25.89 -30.63
N MET A 389 27.45 24.86 -31.30
CA MET A 389 28.89 24.65 -31.47
C MET A 389 29.43 25.92 -32.13
N SER A 390 30.11 26.77 -31.36
CA SER A 390 30.89 27.86 -31.90
C SER A 390 32.10 27.23 -32.60
N SER A 391 31.93 26.97 -33.89
CA SER A 391 33.04 26.89 -34.84
C SER A 391 33.63 28.28 -34.99
N THR A 392 34.75 28.52 -34.31
CA THR A 392 35.75 29.54 -34.64
C THR A 392 37.07 28.89 -34.19
N GLY A 393 38.01 28.49 -35.05
CA GLY A 393 38.42 29.07 -36.32
C GLY A 393 39.86 29.56 -36.16
N SER A 394 40.71 29.19 -37.14
CA SER A 394 42.15 29.44 -37.34
C SER A 394 43.13 28.63 -36.48
#